data_AF-Q9RFY0-F1
#
_entry.id   AF-Q9RFY0-F1
#
_cell.length_a   1.000
_cell.length_b   1.000
_cell.length_c   1.000
_cell.angle_alpha   90.00
_cell.angle_beta   90.00
_cell.angle_gamma   90.00
#
_symmetry.space_group_name_H-M   'P 1'
#
loop_
_entity.id
_entity.type
_entity.pdbx_description
1 polymer ?
#
loop_
_entity_poly.entity_id
_entity_poly.type
_entity_poly.pdbx_seq_one_letter_code
_entity_poly.pdbx_strand_id
1 'polypeptide(L)'
;MQKVAQLLGVGVPETVRKWVRQAEIDVGTRTGTTSTESAELKRLRRENTELKRANAILRSASAFFAVELDRHNTDREIHQGPCRSPRE
;
A
#
# COMPACT_ATOMS: atom_id res chain seq x y z
N MET A 1 22.53 32.33 -15.55
CA MET A 1 21.75 31.10 -15.88
C MET A 1 21.05 31.14 -17.24
N GLN A 2 20.69 32.30 -17.81
CA GLN A 2 19.98 32.36 -19.09
C GLN A 2 20.80 31.80 -20.28
N LYS A 3 22.10 32.11 -20.34
CA LYS A 3 23.02 31.54 -21.34
C LYS A 3 23.11 30.01 -21.25
N VAL A 4 23.23 29.47 -20.03
CA VAL A 4 23.28 28.02 -19.78
C VAL A 4 21.98 27.35 -20.19
N ALA A 5 20.83 27.94 -19.86
CA ALA A 5 19.52 27.42 -20.27
C ALA A 5 19.37 27.38 -21.80
N GLN A 6 19.80 28.43 -22.51
CA GLN A 6 19.82 28.46 -23.99
C GLN A 6 20.72 27.37 -24.58
N LEU A 7 21.92 27.16 -24.01
CA LEU A 7 22.84 26.11 -24.46
C LEU A 7 22.28 24.70 -24.24
N LEU A 8 21.52 24.52 -23.15
CA LEU A 8 20.84 23.25 -22.83
C LEU A 8 19.49 23.09 -23.56
N GLY A 9 19.06 24.06 -24.38
CA GLY A 9 17.74 24.05 -25.03
C GLY A 9 16.56 24.16 -24.06
N VAL A 10 16.79 24.58 -22.82
CA VAL A 10 15.77 24.74 -21.79
C VAL A 10 15.18 26.15 -21.87
N GLY A 11 13.91 26.25 -22.25
CA GLY A 11 13.24 27.54 -22.47
C GLY A 11 13.12 28.44 -21.23
N VAL A 12 13.21 27.86 -20.03
CA VAL A 12 13.06 28.61 -18.76
C VAL A 12 14.32 28.47 -17.90
N PRO A 13 15.06 29.57 -17.63
CA PRO A 13 16.26 29.54 -16.79
C PRO A 13 16.02 29.03 -15.36
N GLU A 14 14.79 29.18 -14.88
CA GLU A 14 14.37 28.70 -13.55
C GLU A 14 14.38 27.17 -13.46
N THR A 15 14.10 26.46 -14.54
CA THR A 15 14.16 24.99 -14.57
C THR A 15 15.58 24.51 -14.27
N VAL A 16 16.58 25.15 -14.88
CA VAL A 16 18.00 24.83 -14.63
C VAL A 16 18.37 25.12 -13.17
N ARG A 17 17.91 26.22 -12.58
CA ARG A 17 18.14 26.50 -11.16
C ARG A 17 17.55 25.43 -10.25
N LYS A 18 16.33 24.97 -10.54
CA LYS A 18 15.68 23.91 -9.77
C LYS A 18 16.47 22.59 -9.85
N TRP A 19 16.97 22.23 -11.02
CA TRP A 19 17.81 21.03 -11.18
C TRP A 19 19.12 21.14 -10.41
N VAL A 20 19.79 22.29 -10.46
CA VAL A 20 21.01 22.52 -9.66
C VAL A 20 20.71 22.39 -8.18
N ARG A 21 19.62 22.99 -7.69
CA ARG A 21 19.20 22.87 -6.29
C ARG A 21 18.89 21.43 -5.89
N GLN A 22 18.24 20.66 -6.77
CA GLN A 22 17.99 19.24 -6.50
C GLN A 22 19.30 18.45 -6.48
N ALA A 23 20.24 18.72 -7.38
CA ALA A 23 21.55 18.09 -7.38
C ALA A 23 22.36 18.43 -6.11
N GLU A 24 22.28 19.67 -5.60
CA GLU A 24 22.86 20.06 -4.30
C GLU A 24 22.25 19.26 -3.14
N ILE A 25 20.95 18.95 -3.20
CA ILE A 25 20.26 18.13 -2.21
C ILE A 25 20.70 16.67 -2.34
N ASP A 26 20.76 16.14 -3.56
CA ASP A 26 21.12 14.75 -3.84
C ASP A 26 22.58 14.45 -3.44
N VAL A 27 23.48 15.43 -3.52
CA VAL A 27 24.89 15.32 -3.08
C VAL A 27 25.06 15.64 -1.58
N GLY A 28 24.01 16.10 -0.89
CA GLY A 28 24.03 16.40 0.54
C GLY A 28 24.61 17.77 0.91
N THR A 29 24.89 18.61 -0.08
CA THR A 29 25.33 20.01 0.12
C THR A 29 24.19 20.86 0.73
N ARG A 30 22.94 20.47 0.48
CA ARG A 30 21.76 21.17 0.95
C ARG A 30 20.76 20.22 1.58
N THR A 31 20.10 20.65 2.65
CA THR A 31 19.02 19.88 3.28
C THR A 31 17.81 19.81 2.36
N GLY A 32 17.24 18.62 2.24
CA GLY A 32 16.05 18.35 1.42
C GLY A 32 15.86 16.86 1.21
N THR A 33 14.75 16.49 0.58
CA THR A 33 14.51 15.10 0.17
C THR A 33 15.25 14.84 -1.13
N THR A 34 16.09 13.82 -1.11
CA THR A 34 16.83 13.37 -2.28
C THR A 34 15.88 12.75 -3.30
N SER A 35 16.29 12.77 -4.57
CA SER A 35 15.56 12.14 -5.65
C SER A 35 15.35 10.63 -5.41
N THR A 36 16.34 9.97 -4.81
CA THR A 36 16.31 8.54 -4.45
C THR A 36 15.28 8.26 -3.37
N GLU A 37 15.28 9.02 -2.27
CA GLU A 37 14.27 8.89 -1.21
C GLU A 37 12.85 9.12 -1.74
N SER A 38 12.66 10.12 -2.60
CA SER A 38 11.37 10.39 -3.24
C SER A 38 10.89 9.24 -4.13
N ALA A 39 11.81 8.62 -4.88
CA ALA A 39 11.51 7.47 -5.72
C ALA A 39 11.14 6.23 -4.87
N GLU A 40 11.89 5.98 -3.80
CA GLU A 40 11.61 4.88 -2.87
C GLU A 40 10.27 5.07 -2.15
N LEU A 41 9.98 6.28 -1.67
CA LEU A 41 8.68 6.59 -1.06
C LEU A 41 7.52 6.31 -2.01
N LYS A 42 7.66 6.64 -3.30
CA LYS A 42 6.63 6.33 -4.31
C LYS A 42 6.49 4.82 -4.53
N ARG A 43 7.60 4.09 -4.58
CA ARG A 43 7.60 2.62 -4.70
C ARG A 43 6.88 1.98 -3.52
N LEU A 44 7.30 2.32 -2.31
CA LEU A 44 6.73 1.82 -1.06
C LEU A 44 5.25 2.17 -0.92
N ARG A 45 4.83 3.38 -1.31
CA ARG A 45 3.40 3.75 -1.30
C ARG A 45 2.57 2.86 -2.22
N ARG A 46 3.06 2.54 -3.41
CA ARG A 46 2.38 1.64 -4.36
C ARG A 46 2.28 0.22 -3.81
N GLU A 47 3.39 -0.31 -3.28
CA GLU A 47 3.41 -1.62 -2.64
C GLU A 47 2.42 -1.67 -1.45
N ASN A 48 2.42 -0.64 -0.60
CA ASN A 48 1.52 -0.59 0.54
C ASN A 48 0.04 -0.55 0.13
N THR A 49 -0.30 0.18 -0.94
CA THR A 49 -1.67 0.20 -1.45
C THR A 49 -2.11 -1.16 -1.99
N GLU A 50 -1.23 -1.86 -2.70
CA GLU A 50 -1.53 -3.19 -3.23
C GLU A 50 -1.68 -4.20 -2.10
N LEU A 51 -0.76 -4.19 -1.13
CA LEU A 51 -0.84 -5.05 0.06
C LEU A 51 -2.10 -4.81 0.87
N LYS A 52 -2.55 -3.55 1.02
CA LYS A 52 -3.81 -3.23 1.69
C LYS A 52 -5.01 -3.77 0.93
N ARG A 53 -5.00 -3.67 -0.40
CA ARG A 53 -6.06 -4.24 -1.25
C ARG A 53 -6.13 -5.75 -1.12
N ALA A 54 -4.99 -6.44 -1.21
CA ALA A 54 -4.90 -7.88 -1.05
C ALA A 54 -5.39 -8.32 0.35
N ASN A 55 -4.94 -7.64 1.42
CA ASN A 55 -5.40 -7.91 2.77
C ASN A 55 -6.91 -7.69 2.95
N ALA A 56 -7.49 -6.68 2.30
CA ALA A 56 -8.94 -6.49 2.35
C ALA A 56 -9.70 -7.68 1.75
N ILE A 57 -9.25 -8.19 0.60
CA ILE A 57 -9.84 -9.38 -0.04
C ILE A 57 -9.72 -10.59 0.89
N LEU A 58 -8.53 -10.84 1.44
CA LEU A 58 -8.27 -11.98 2.32
C LEU A 58 -9.11 -11.91 3.60
N ARG A 59 -9.25 -10.72 4.19
CA ARG A 59 -10.11 -10.50 5.37
C ARG A 59 -11.57 -10.77 5.04
N SER A 60 -12.07 -10.27 3.90
CA SER A 60 -13.43 -10.54 3.46
C SER A 60 -13.69 -12.03 3.22
N ALA A 61 -12.76 -12.72 2.58
CA ALA A 61 -12.84 -14.17 2.38
C ALA A 61 -12.83 -14.93 3.73
N SER A 62 -11.94 -14.56 4.64
CA SER A 62 -11.85 -15.16 5.97
C SER A 62 -13.13 -14.95 6.78
N ALA A 63 -13.71 -13.75 6.72
CA ALA A 63 -14.99 -13.45 7.36
C ALA A 63 -16.14 -14.29 6.78
N PHE A 64 -16.18 -14.45 5.45
CA PHE A 64 -17.16 -15.31 4.80
C PHE A 64 -17.08 -16.76 5.30
N PHE A 65 -15.88 -17.34 5.32
CA PHE A 65 -15.69 -18.71 5.81
C PHE A 65 -15.98 -18.87 7.29
N ALA A 66 -15.65 -17.88 8.12
CA ALA A 66 -15.98 -17.92 9.54
C ALA A 66 -17.50 -18.02 9.78
N VAL A 67 -18.30 -17.29 9.00
CA VAL A 67 -19.77 -17.36 9.07
C VAL A 67 -20.29 -18.72 8.61
N GLU A 68 -19.77 -19.27 7.52
CA GLU A 68 -20.19 -20.59 7.03
C GLU A 68 -19.87 -21.70 8.03
N LEU A 69 -18.70 -21.65 8.65
CA LEU A 69 -18.29 -22.61 9.69
C LEU A 69 -19.18 -22.53 10.93
N ASP A 70 -19.55 -21.32 11.37
CA ASP A 70 -20.44 -21.11 12.52
C ASP A 70 -21.84 -21.69 12.27
N ARG A 71 -22.38 -21.49 11.05
CA ARG A 71 -23.64 -22.10 10.64
C ARG A 71 -23.58 -23.63 10.64
N HIS A 72 -22.54 -24.22 10.07
CA HIS A 72 -22.39 -25.69 10.08
C HIS A 72 -22.27 -26.26 11.49
N ASN A 73 -21.62 -25.54 12.40
CA ASN A 73 -21.50 -25.97 13.79
C ASN A 73 -22.86 -25.95 14.51
N THR A 74 -23.64 -24.89 14.33
CA THR A 74 -24.99 -24.78 14.92
C THR A 74 -25.97 -25.80 14.33
N ASP A 75 -25.95 -26.04 13.02
CA ASP A 75 -26.76 -27.09 12.37
C ASP A 75 -26.40 -28.49 12.89
N ARG A 76 -25.11 -28.76 13.14
CA ARG A 76 -24.64 -30.03 13.71
C ARG A 76 -25.07 -30.23 15.16
N GLU A 77 -25.02 -29.19 15.99
CA GLU A 77 -25.52 -29.25 17.37
C GLU A 77 -27.03 -29.55 17.43
N ILE A 78 -27.83 -28.95 16.54
CA ILE A 78 -29.29 -29.20 16.48
C ILE A 78 -29.58 -30.68 16.12
N HIS A 79 -28.80 -31.27 15.22
CA HIS A 79 -28.99 -32.67 14.80
C HIS A 79 -28.37 -33.70 15.77
N GLN A 80 -27.44 -33.29 16.64
CA GLN A 80 -26.82 -34.13 17.68
C GLN A 80 -27.42 -33.94 19.08
N GLY A 81 -28.53 -33.20 19.20
CA GLY A 81 -29.29 -33.12 20.45
C GLY A 81 -29.56 -34.51 21.02
N PRO A 82 -29.48 -34.71 22.34
CA PRO A 82 -29.46 -36.03 22.94
C PRO A 82 -30.70 -36.79 22.50
N CYS A 83 -30.52 -37.95 21.86
CA CYS A 83 -31.59 -38.92 21.67
C CYS A 83 -32.13 -39.27 23.07
N ARG A 84 -33.18 -38.56 23.52
CA ARG A 84 -33.92 -38.93 24.72
C ARG A 84 -34.62 -40.24 24.39
N SER A 85 -34.02 -41.35 24.81
CA SER A 85 -34.73 -42.62 24.91
C SER A 85 -35.97 -42.42 25.79
N PRO A 86 -37.16 -42.87 25.35
CA PRO A 86 -38.33 -42.89 26.21
C PRO A 86 -38.02 -43.74 27.45
N ARG A 87 -38.15 -43.19 28.66
CA ARG A 87 -38.15 -44.00 29.88
C ARG A 87 -39.53 -44.62 30.02
N GLU A 88 -39.54 -45.95 30.19
CA GLU A 88 -40.66 -46.79 30.60
C GLU A 88 -41.21 -46.41 31.98
#